data_AF-A0A5Q4GF88-F1
#
_entry.id   AF-A0A5Q4GF88-F1
#
_cell.length_a   1.000
_cell.length_b   1.000
_cell.length_c   1.000
_cell.angle_alpha   90.00
_cell.angle_beta   90.00
_cell.angle_gamma   90.00
#
_symmetry.space_group_name_H-M   'P 1'
#
loop_
_entity.id
_entity.type
_entity.pdbx_description
1 polymer ?
#
loop_
_entity_poly.entity_id
_entity_poly.type
_entity_poly.pdbx_seq_one_letter_code
_entity_poly.pdbx_strand_id
1 'polypeptide(L)'
;ADGSARLANATQPEYLATLVVSFPMGEERFRAGFPEWEPLDQMGLFREMERLLDGLELDNTVFRSDHASNWLVLKGRLGRDKTRLLEQIRTAIHQPGRVALRPDWARGL
;
A
#
# COMPACT_ATOMS: atom_id res chain seq x y z
N ALA A 1 1.56 -7.22 -5.77
CA ALA A 1 2.62 -6.23 -6.12
C ALA A 1 3.06 -6.21 -7.60
N ASP A 2 3.83 -7.20 -8.10
CA ASP A 2 4.61 -7.05 -9.34
C ASP A 2 3.81 -6.74 -10.61
N GLY A 3 2.62 -7.34 -10.76
CA GLY A 3 1.74 -7.04 -11.90
C GLY A 3 1.28 -5.58 -11.92
N SER A 4 0.92 -5.04 -10.76
CA SER A 4 0.53 -3.63 -10.59
C SER A 4 1.70 -2.70 -10.87
N ALA A 5 2.91 -3.04 -10.40
CA ALA A 5 4.11 -2.26 -10.68
C ALA A 5 4.40 -2.20 -12.19
N ARG A 6 4.37 -3.36 -12.87
CA ARG A 6 4.56 -3.43 -14.32
C ARG A 6 3.56 -2.57 -15.09
N LEU A 7 2.28 -2.64 -14.72
CA LEU A 7 1.24 -1.83 -15.35
C LEU A 7 1.45 -0.33 -15.11
N ALA A 8 1.77 0.07 -13.87
CA ALA A 8 2.02 1.47 -13.54
C ALA A 8 3.24 2.00 -14.29
N ASN A 9 4.34 1.24 -14.33
CA ASN A 9 5.56 1.61 -15.05
C ASN A 9 5.29 1.78 -16.56
N ALA A 10 4.46 0.91 -17.14
CA ALA A 10 4.11 1.00 -18.56
C ALA A 10 3.21 2.19 -18.90
N THR A 11 2.40 2.64 -17.94
CA THR A 11 1.39 3.70 -18.17
C THR A 11 1.79 5.08 -17.66
N GLN A 12 2.78 5.17 -16.77
CA GLN A 12 3.29 6.43 -16.18
C GLN A 12 2.17 7.37 -15.71
N PRO A 13 1.27 6.92 -14.82
CA PRO A 13 0.09 7.70 -14.45
C PRO A 13 0.49 8.99 -13.71
N GLU A 14 -0.29 10.05 -13.87
CA GLU A 14 -0.08 11.29 -13.10
C GLU A 14 -0.29 11.07 -11.60
N TYR A 15 -1.17 10.12 -11.24
CA TYR A 15 -1.53 9.81 -9.87
C TYR A 15 -1.69 8.31 -9.66
N LEU A 16 -1.07 7.78 -8.61
CA LEU A 16 -1.17 6.39 -8.19
C LEU A 16 -1.49 6.33 -6.69
N ALA A 17 -2.56 5.63 -6.33
CA ALA A 17 -2.94 5.45 -4.94
C ALA A 17 -3.26 4.00 -4.59
N THR A 18 -3.04 3.66 -3.33
CA THR A 18 -3.27 2.32 -2.80
C THR A 18 -4.30 2.36 -1.69
N LEU A 19 -5.12 1.31 -1.64
CA LEU A 19 -6.08 1.05 -0.57
C LEU A 19 -5.96 -0.41 -0.14
N VAL A 20 -6.21 -0.68 1.13
CA VAL A 20 -6.42 -2.04 1.63
C VAL A 20 -7.88 -2.41 1.40
N VAL A 21 -8.12 -3.58 0.82
CA VAL A 21 -9.48 -4.13 0.63
C VAL A 21 -10.10 -4.41 2.00
N SER A 22 -11.34 -3.98 2.20
CA SER A 22 -12.12 -4.23 3.41
C SER A 22 -13.53 -4.68 3.06
N PHE A 23 -14.12 -5.47 3.96
CA PHE A 23 -15.43 -6.09 3.77
C PHE A 23 -16.40 -5.68 4.89
N PRO A 24 -16.84 -4.39 4.94
CA PRO A 24 -17.72 -3.92 6.02
C PRO A 24 -19.09 -4.61 6.04
N MET A 25 -19.51 -5.20 4.92
CA MET A 25 -20.79 -5.91 4.75
C MET A 25 -20.63 -7.44 4.75
N GLY A 26 -19.48 -7.97 5.19
CA GLY A 26 -19.16 -9.40 5.13
C GLY A 26 -18.37 -9.80 3.88
N GLU A 27 -17.65 -10.91 3.98
CA GLU A 27 -16.72 -11.43 2.96
C GLU A 27 -17.23 -12.71 2.27
N GLU A 28 -18.39 -13.25 2.66
CA GLU A 28 -18.91 -14.55 2.23
C GLU A 28 -19.05 -14.63 0.70
N ARG A 29 -19.67 -13.61 0.10
CA ARG A 29 -19.84 -13.55 -1.36
C ARG A 29 -18.49 -13.48 -2.09
N PHE A 30 -17.53 -12.76 -1.52
CA PHE A 30 -16.20 -12.62 -2.12
C PHE A 30 -15.46 -13.96 -2.05
N ARG A 31 -15.43 -14.60 -0.87
CA ARG A 31 -14.80 -15.91 -0.66
C ARG A 31 -15.41 -17.01 -1.51
N ALA A 32 -16.71 -16.96 -1.79
CA ALA A 32 -17.34 -17.92 -2.70
C ALA A 32 -16.73 -17.90 -4.11
N GLY A 33 -16.26 -16.75 -4.58
CA GLY A 33 -15.52 -16.63 -5.86
C GLY A 33 -14.01 -16.80 -5.73
N PHE A 34 -13.46 -16.61 -4.53
CA PHE A 34 -12.02 -16.66 -4.24
C PHE A 34 -11.75 -17.46 -2.96
N PRO A 35 -11.95 -18.80 -2.98
CA PRO A 35 -11.88 -19.62 -1.78
C PRO A 35 -10.49 -19.69 -1.15
N GLU A 36 -9.44 -19.52 -1.96
CA GLU A 36 -8.04 -19.51 -1.50
C GLU A 36 -7.57 -18.12 -1.03
N TRP A 37 -8.42 -17.10 -1.11
CA TRP A 37 -8.01 -15.76 -0.69
C TRP A 37 -7.91 -15.67 0.82
N GLU A 38 -6.81 -15.11 1.30
CA GLU A 38 -6.60 -14.77 2.70
C GLU A 38 -6.18 -13.30 2.81
N PRO A 39 -6.71 -12.53 3.78
CA PRO A 39 -6.26 -11.17 4.02
C PRO A 39 -4.83 -11.17 4.52
N LEU A 40 -4.04 -10.20 4.07
CA LEU A 40 -2.74 -9.91 4.67
C LEU A 40 -2.94 -9.24 6.03
N ASP A 41 -2.10 -9.63 7.00
CA ASP A 41 -1.96 -8.90 8.25
C ASP A 41 -1.22 -7.55 8.03
N GLN A 42 -1.10 -6.74 9.08
CA GLN A 42 -0.48 -5.42 8.98
C GLN A 42 0.96 -5.49 8.42
N MET A 43 1.75 -6.46 8.88
CA MET A 43 3.14 -6.64 8.43
C MET A 43 3.21 -7.15 6.99
N GLY A 44 2.31 -8.05 6.60
CA GLY A 44 2.14 -8.54 5.24
C GLY A 44 1.81 -7.41 4.28
N LEU A 45 0.90 -6.50 4.67
CA LEU A 45 0.58 -5.30 3.88
C LEU A 45 1.77 -4.35 3.77
N PHE A 46 2.58 -4.20 4.81
CA PHE A 46 3.79 -3.39 4.73
C PHE A 46 4.81 -3.98 3.76
N ARG A 47 5.04 -5.29 3.81
CA ARG A 47 5.93 -6.01 2.88
C ARG A 47 5.40 -5.95 1.44
N GLU A 48 4.09 -6.06 1.24
CA GLU A 48 3.52 -5.88 -0.09
C GLU A 48 3.71 -4.45 -0.61
N MET A 49 3.50 -3.44 0.24
CA MET A 49 3.74 -2.04 -0.11
C MET A 49 5.21 -1.77 -0.45
N GLU A 50 6.14 -2.32 0.33
CA GLU A 50 7.57 -2.24 0.03
C GLU A 50 7.86 -2.87 -1.34
N ARG A 51 7.39 -4.09 -1.59
CA ARG A 51 7.60 -4.80 -2.86
C ARG A 51 7.02 -4.02 -4.05
N LEU A 52 5.85 -3.41 -3.88
CA LEU A 52 5.26 -2.55 -4.90
C LEU A 52 6.15 -1.33 -5.16
N LEU A 53 6.47 -0.56 -4.11
CA LEU A 53 7.28 0.67 -4.23
C LEU A 53 8.67 0.39 -4.81
N ASP A 54 9.31 -0.71 -4.42
CA ASP A 54 10.64 -1.09 -4.88
C ASP A 54 10.64 -1.37 -6.39
N GLY A 55 9.59 -2.03 -6.89
CA GLY A 55 9.40 -2.31 -8.31
C GLY A 55 8.87 -1.15 -9.17
N LEU A 56 8.51 0.00 -8.59
CA LEU A 56 7.99 1.15 -9.34
C LEU A 56 9.12 1.99 -9.94
N GLU A 57 9.08 2.18 -11.24
CA GLU A 57 9.99 3.01 -12.03
C GLU A 57 9.18 4.13 -12.70
N LEU A 58 8.74 5.08 -11.86
CA LEU A 58 7.91 6.21 -12.29
C LEU A 58 8.71 7.51 -12.20
N ASP A 59 8.57 8.36 -13.21
CA ASP A 59 9.37 9.60 -13.29
C ASP A 59 8.74 10.77 -12.52
N ASN A 60 7.41 10.85 -12.53
CA ASN A 60 6.73 12.08 -12.13
C ASN A 60 5.31 11.87 -11.57
N THR A 61 5.08 10.74 -10.89
CA THR A 61 3.75 10.33 -10.40
C THR A 61 3.50 10.80 -8.98
N VAL A 62 2.35 11.42 -8.71
CA VAL A 62 1.89 11.68 -7.34
C VAL A 62 1.46 10.35 -6.70
N PHE A 63 2.12 9.94 -5.62
CA PHE A 63 1.81 8.69 -4.92
C PHE A 63 1.14 8.92 -3.56
N ARG A 64 0.10 8.14 -3.27
CA ARG A 64 -0.60 8.19 -1.98
C ARG A 64 -1.00 6.81 -1.45
N SER A 65 -0.77 6.60 -0.15
CA SER A 65 -1.40 5.52 0.63
C SER A 65 -2.21 6.08 1.81
N ASP A 66 -2.82 7.25 1.64
CA ASP A 66 -3.47 7.99 2.74
C ASP A 66 -4.97 7.68 2.93
N HIS A 67 -5.54 6.84 2.06
CA HIS A 67 -6.91 6.31 2.22
C HIS A 67 -7.11 5.68 3.61
N ALA A 68 -8.31 5.83 4.19
CA ALA A 68 -8.66 5.42 5.56
C ALA A 68 -8.30 3.95 5.88
N SER A 69 -8.34 3.07 4.88
CA SER A 69 -8.04 1.65 5.07
C SER A 69 -6.56 1.33 5.32
N ASN A 70 -5.63 2.21 4.97
CA ASN A 70 -4.20 2.03 5.22
C ASN A 70 -3.81 2.42 6.67
N TRP A 71 -2.91 1.66 7.27
CA TRP A 71 -2.26 2.03 8.54
C TRP A 71 -1.13 3.02 8.34
N LEU A 72 -0.23 2.74 7.39
CA LEU A 72 0.91 3.60 7.10
C LEU A 72 0.57 4.59 6.00
N VAL A 73 0.64 5.88 6.34
CA VAL A 73 0.43 6.97 5.40
C VAL A 73 1.75 7.32 4.72
N LEU A 74 1.80 7.11 3.42
CA LEU A 74 2.89 7.49 2.54
C LEU A 74 2.38 8.54 1.55
N LYS A 75 3.11 9.64 1.43
CA LYS A 75 2.82 10.71 0.47
C LYS A 75 4.12 11.20 -0.16
N GLY A 76 4.14 11.26 -1.48
CA GLY A 76 5.28 11.78 -2.22
C GLY A 76 5.02 11.89 -3.71
N ARG A 77 6.07 12.20 -4.43
CA ARG A 77 6.12 12.17 -5.90
C ARG A 77 7.18 11.14 -6.32
N LEU A 78 6.74 10.00 -6.85
CA LEU A 78 7.62 8.93 -7.34
C LEU A 78 8.44 9.45 -8.51
N GLY A 79 9.70 9.01 -8.55
CA GLY A 79 10.81 9.65 -9.27
C GLY A 79 11.75 10.33 -8.29
N ARG A 80 11.27 11.40 -7.64
CA ARG A 80 12.04 12.16 -6.62
C ARG A 80 12.07 11.49 -5.25
N ASP A 81 10.91 11.04 -4.77
CA ASP A 81 10.72 10.66 -3.36
C ASP A 81 10.87 9.15 -3.10
N LYS A 82 11.17 8.34 -4.13
CA LYS A 82 11.15 6.87 -4.04
C LYS A 82 12.00 6.35 -2.86
N THR A 83 13.25 6.80 -2.76
CA THR A 83 14.17 6.38 -1.69
C THR A 83 13.62 6.70 -0.31
N ARG A 84 13.12 7.92 -0.10
CA ARG A 84 12.53 8.36 1.18
C ARG A 84 11.29 7.53 1.54
N LEU A 85 10.43 7.23 0.58
CA LEU A 85 9.23 6.41 0.80
C LEU A 85 9.61 4.95 1.14
N LEU A 86 10.61 4.39 0.46
CA LEU A 86 11.17 3.07 0.76
C LEU A 86 11.78 3.00 2.16
N GLU A 87 12.53 4.01 2.57
CA GLU A 87 13.07 4.10 3.93
C GLU A 87 11.97 4.16 4.99
N GLN A 88 10.88 4.90 4.72
CA GLN A 88 9.76 5.00 5.64
C GLN A 88 9.04 3.65 5.84
N ILE A 89 8.75 2.92 4.76
CA ILE A 89 8.14 1.58 4.86
C ILE A 89 9.09 0.57 5.50
N ARG A 90 10.38 0.59 5.15
CA ARG A 90 11.41 -0.26 5.79
C ARG A 90 11.56 0.03 7.28
N THR A 91 11.45 1.29 7.69
CA THR A 91 11.44 1.65 9.12
C THR A 91 10.22 1.06 9.82
N ALA A 92 9.03 1.10 9.20
CA ALA A 92 7.83 0.50 9.77
C ALA A 92 7.95 -1.05 9.88
N ILE A 93 8.62 -1.70 8.94
CA ILE A 93 8.86 -3.15 8.93
C ILE A 93 9.91 -3.55 9.99
N HIS A 94 11.06 -2.88 10.01
CA HIS A 94 12.23 -3.32 10.78
C HIS A 94 12.38 -2.65 12.14
N GLN A 95 11.69 -1.54 12.38
CA GLN A 95 11.72 -0.80 13.65
C GLN A 95 10.29 -0.48 14.12
N PRO A 96 9.49 -1.50 14.51
CA PRO A 96 8.12 -1.29 14.95
C PRO A 96 8.02 -0.24 16.06
N GLY A 97 7.02 0.65 15.95
CA GLY A 97 6.80 1.75 16.89
C GLY A 97 7.59 3.03 16.59
N ARG A 98 8.55 3.01 15.65
CA ARG A 98 9.25 4.24 15.22
C ARG A 98 8.50 5.08 14.20
N VAL A 99 7.52 4.50 13.53
CA VAL A 99 6.66 5.20 12.58
C VAL A 99 5.26 5.28 13.18
N ALA A 100 4.69 6.49 13.18
CA ALA A 100 3.30 6.68 13.60
C ALA A 100 2.36 6.00 12.60
N LEU A 101 1.53 5.09 13.09
CA LEU A 101 0.50 4.41 12.32
C LEU A 101 -0.87 5.01 12.63
N ARG A 102 -1.78 4.97 11.66
CA ARG A 102 -3.19 5.24 11.91
C ARG A 102 -3.74 4.18 12.88
N PRO A 103 -4.38 4.58 14.00
CA PRO A 103 -4.96 3.63 14.92
C PRO A 103 -6.19 2.95 14.30
N ASP A 104 -6.52 1.74 14.75
CA ASP A 104 -7.59 0.95 14.14
C ASP A 104 -8.96 1.62 14.18
N TRP A 105 -9.29 2.35 15.24
CA TRP A 105 -10.55 3.11 15.34
C TRP A 105 -10.67 4.25 14.32
N ALA A 106 -9.54 4.70 13.75
CA ALA A 106 -9.52 5.71 12.69
C ALA A 106 -9.51 5.07 11.29
N ARG A 107 -9.56 3.73 11.18
CA ARG A 107 -9.60 3.00 9.92
C ARG A 107 -11.04 2.61 9.58
N GLY A 108 -11.56 3.16 8.49
CA GLY A 108 -12.94 2.99 8.05
C GLY A 108 -13.56 4.34 7.66
N LEU A 109 -14.61 4.30 6.84
CA LEU A 109 -15.51 5.44 6.59
C LEU A 109 -16.80 5.22 7.36
#